data_AF-A0AA51U601-F1
#
_entry.id   AF-A0AA51U601-F1
#
_cell.length_a   1.000
_cell.length_b   1.000
_cell.length_c   1.000
_cell.angle_alpha   90.00
_cell.angle_beta   90.00
_cell.angle_gamma   90.00
#
_symmetry.space_group_name_H-M   'P 1'
#
loop_
_entity.id
_entity.type
_entity.pdbx_description
1 polymer ?
#
loop_
_entity_poly.entity_id
_entity_poly.type
_entity_poly.pdbx_seq_one_letter_code
_entity_poly.pdbx_strand_id
1 'polypeptide(L)'
;MRQTKPRSGSIAATLVLGLALVPSVAWAQEAEIEISGFEATDSALDEAALAAILNGDPDADLDGLAALDALTITIDRLEAVAPDGTVTVLSELVLANVVDGVAGTAAIDSITVIEGEELIGEFGLVTISDLDIGAILALSGQTAPLETDAFVPVFSSFSFSGGHHETDEAKCAFNATHLGSLSIHPQELAAMEALAEAGDDAEGEAFLTFMSSFQLDGLEFGGFRCKGPNADGRPIDFQIGGVTAGNFTPGLWPEIELADLSVTGFQDGEPALVSIASARWGATDYSHLLQLEDLDLESASFEAARRTMPHISGFSISGVEMDVADGSSGERIALSLGEMSVDVGEWFNGLPTSISFSIQDQVMNFQLDHPAEQEFIALMGLASTPIDYSGAIYWDREAETIEIDSMSYTWGDLGSMTASVTIANATEALFSYDEAEMLGAALQLGLASFMTEATDTGFIDLVAEVAGYADGLSVRESRTQLAKTASEDLTTDAPELQALWQPVVDFIQTGGRLVVEGRAAGEGAAGLSTFMLMETDPGQFLEAFDISVTNSPVPEEG
;
A
#
# COMPACT_ATOMS: atom_id res chain seq x y z
N MET A 1 6.80 29.78 -21.05
CA MET A 1 6.86 29.58 -22.51
C MET A 1 5.44 29.75 -23.04
N ARG A 2 5.20 30.48 -24.13
CA ARG A 2 3.84 30.58 -24.71
C ARG A 2 3.47 29.20 -25.27
N GLN A 3 2.55 28.49 -24.65
CA GLN A 3 1.93 27.31 -25.25
C GLN A 3 1.29 27.75 -26.58
N THR A 4 1.81 27.21 -27.66
CA THR A 4 1.12 27.20 -28.94
C THR A 4 -0.10 26.31 -28.78
N LYS A 5 -1.30 26.83 -29.08
CA LYS A 5 -2.53 26.05 -29.30
C LYS A 5 -2.16 24.72 -29.98
N PRO A 6 -2.62 23.56 -29.48
CA PRO A 6 -2.33 22.29 -30.13
C PRO A 6 -2.73 22.38 -31.60
N ARG A 7 -1.81 22.00 -32.49
CA ARG A 7 -2.10 21.88 -33.91
C ARG A 7 -3.14 20.77 -34.08
N SER A 8 -4.06 21.00 -34.99
CA SER A 8 -5.30 20.27 -35.20
C SER A 8 -5.20 18.76 -35.46
N GLY A 9 -3.99 18.19 -35.62
CA GLY A 9 -3.76 16.74 -35.59
C GLY A 9 -4.01 16.07 -34.22
N SER A 10 -4.29 16.83 -33.15
CA SER A 10 -4.50 16.27 -31.82
C SER A 10 -5.89 15.67 -31.58
N ILE A 11 -6.91 15.92 -32.40
CA ILE A 11 -8.29 15.53 -32.05
C ILE A 11 -8.53 14.04 -32.25
N ALA A 12 -8.14 13.47 -33.41
CA ALA A 12 -8.14 12.02 -33.60
C ALA A 12 -7.20 11.34 -32.61
N ALA A 13 -6.00 11.87 -32.36
CA ALA A 13 -5.11 11.33 -31.33
C ALA A 13 -5.73 11.36 -29.91
N THR A 14 -6.43 12.43 -29.53
CA THR A 14 -7.06 12.55 -28.20
C THR A 14 -8.30 11.66 -28.07
N LEU A 15 -9.16 11.59 -29.10
CA LEU A 15 -10.34 10.72 -29.13
C LEU A 15 -10.01 9.24 -29.34
N VAL A 16 -8.87 8.90 -29.96
CA VAL A 16 -8.53 7.52 -30.34
C VAL A 16 -7.45 6.93 -29.43
N LEU A 17 -6.47 7.72 -28.97
CA LEU A 17 -5.38 7.27 -28.09
C LEU A 17 -5.60 7.68 -26.62
N GLY A 18 -6.43 8.70 -26.35
CA GLY A 18 -6.95 8.97 -24.99
C GLY A 18 -7.86 7.85 -24.48
N LEU A 19 -8.53 7.12 -25.39
CA LEU A 19 -9.30 5.91 -25.08
C LEU A 19 -8.42 4.66 -24.88
N ALA A 20 -7.10 4.70 -25.12
CA ALA A 20 -6.26 3.50 -25.10
C ALA A 20 -5.44 3.32 -23.80
N LEU A 21 -5.40 4.29 -22.88
CA LEU A 21 -4.66 4.23 -21.59
C LEU A 21 -3.23 3.61 -21.70
N VAL A 22 -2.54 3.83 -22.82
CA VAL A 22 -1.12 3.45 -22.96
C VAL A 22 -0.27 4.62 -22.46
N PRO A 23 0.75 4.41 -21.61
CA PRO A 23 1.59 5.47 -21.04
C PRO A 23 2.49 6.22 -22.04
N SER A 24 2.21 6.16 -23.35
CA SER A 24 3.02 6.81 -24.38
C SER A 24 2.20 7.68 -25.35
N VAL A 25 1.32 8.56 -24.86
CA VAL A 25 0.60 9.51 -25.74
C VAL A 25 1.52 10.64 -26.28
N ALA A 26 2.79 10.68 -25.88
CA ALA A 26 3.74 11.71 -26.29
C ALA A 26 4.12 11.67 -27.78
N TRP A 27 4.14 10.50 -28.43
CA TRP A 27 4.49 10.38 -29.85
C TRP A 27 3.32 10.65 -30.80
N ALA A 28 2.08 10.58 -30.31
CA ALA A 28 0.88 10.77 -31.12
C ALA A 28 0.74 12.19 -31.70
N GLN A 29 1.35 13.20 -31.08
CA GLN A 29 1.27 14.58 -31.55
C GLN A 29 2.06 14.84 -32.84
N GLU A 30 2.97 13.93 -33.21
CA GLU A 30 3.79 14.02 -34.43
C GLU A 30 3.50 12.91 -35.45
N ALA A 31 2.55 12.01 -35.17
CA ALA A 31 2.21 10.91 -36.06
C ALA A 31 1.39 11.37 -37.27
N GLU A 32 1.67 10.79 -38.45
CA GLU A 32 0.80 10.92 -39.62
C GLU A 32 -0.37 9.93 -39.48
N ILE A 33 -1.61 10.43 -39.60
CA ILE A 33 -2.83 9.62 -39.44
C ILE A 33 -3.43 9.34 -40.82
N GLU A 34 -3.66 8.06 -41.11
CA GLU A 34 -4.40 7.59 -42.29
C GLU A 34 -5.67 6.86 -41.87
N ILE A 35 -6.80 7.18 -42.51
CA ILE A 35 -8.12 6.64 -42.19
C ILE A 35 -8.69 5.95 -43.43
N SER A 36 -9.18 4.73 -43.27
CA SER A 36 -9.81 3.96 -44.35
C SER A 36 -11.07 3.24 -43.89
N GLY A 37 -12.03 3.08 -44.81
CA GLY A 37 -13.31 2.41 -44.53
C GLY A 37 -14.21 3.19 -43.58
N PHE A 38 -14.50 4.45 -43.91
CA PHE A 38 -15.38 5.30 -43.12
C PHE A 38 -16.84 5.13 -43.56
N GLU A 39 -17.75 4.86 -42.62
CA GLU A 39 -19.19 4.81 -42.85
C GLU A 39 -19.95 5.45 -41.68
N ALA A 40 -20.94 6.29 -41.98
CA ALA A 40 -21.82 6.88 -40.98
C ALA A 40 -23.30 6.59 -41.33
N THR A 41 -24.04 5.98 -40.41
CA THR A 41 -25.46 5.64 -40.57
C THR A 41 -26.33 6.55 -39.71
N ASP A 42 -27.34 7.16 -40.34
CA ASP A 42 -28.29 8.10 -39.70
C ASP A 42 -27.59 9.22 -38.91
N SER A 43 -26.42 9.67 -39.39
CA SER A 43 -25.62 10.72 -38.76
C SER A 43 -26.14 12.12 -39.10
N ALA A 44 -26.17 13.00 -38.09
CA ALA A 44 -26.47 14.42 -38.25
C ALA A 44 -25.35 15.19 -38.98
N LEU A 45 -24.11 14.71 -38.90
CA LEU A 45 -22.98 15.19 -39.69
C LEU A 45 -22.77 14.31 -40.93
N ASP A 46 -22.46 14.94 -42.07
CA ASP A 46 -22.11 14.19 -43.28
C ASP A 46 -20.68 13.62 -43.20
N GLU A 47 -20.40 12.63 -44.05
CA GLU A 47 -19.11 11.92 -44.04
C GLU A 47 -17.92 12.86 -44.32
N ALA A 48 -18.13 13.93 -45.09
CA ALA A 48 -17.07 14.90 -45.40
C ALA A 48 -16.72 15.74 -44.18
N ALA A 49 -17.71 16.16 -43.39
CA ALA A 49 -17.51 16.87 -42.14
C ALA A 49 -16.81 15.99 -41.10
N LEU A 50 -17.27 14.74 -40.92
CA LEU A 50 -16.63 13.79 -40.00
C LEU A 50 -15.20 13.45 -40.41
N ALA A 51 -14.95 13.24 -41.71
CA ALA A 51 -13.59 13.03 -42.22
C ALA A 51 -12.71 14.27 -42.00
N ALA A 52 -13.23 15.50 -42.18
CA ALA A 52 -12.47 16.72 -41.91
C ALA A 52 -12.07 16.83 -40.43
N ILE A 53 -12.98 16.50 -39.52
CA ILE A 53 -12.70 16.48 -38.07
C ILE A 53 -11.60 15.45 -37.74
N LEU A 54 -11.75 14.22 -38.22
CA LEU A 54 -10.81 13.14 -37.92
C LEU A 54 -9.41 13.37 -38.53
N ASN A 55 -9.33 14.07 -39.66
CA ASN A 55 -8.06 14.47 -40.27
C ASN A 55 -7.45 15.73 -39.64
N GLY A 56 -8.09 16.29 -38.60
CA GLY A 56 -7.57 17.45 -37.90
C GLY A 56 -7.63 18.74 -38.73
N ASP A 57 -8.72 18.98 -39.45
CA ASP A 57 -8.97 20.29 -40.08
C ASP A 57 -9.20 21.34 -38.98
N PRO A 58 -8.41 22.44 -38.90
CA PRO A 58 -8.60 23.48 -37.90
C PRO A 58 -9.93 24.23 -38.02
N ASP A 59 -10.62 24.15 -39.17
CA ASP A 59 -11.92 24.78 -39.42
C ASP A 59 -13.09 23.78 -39.26
N ALA A 60 -12.84 22.59 -38.72
CA ALA A 60 -13.84 21.54 -38.55
C ALA A 60 -14.95 21.91 -37.53
N ASP A 61 -16.15 21.35 -37.75
CA ASP A 61 -17.33 21.59 -36.90
C ASP A 61 -17.32 20.74 -35.62
N LEU A 62 -16.52 21.16 -34.64
CA LEU A 62 -16.38 20.45 -33.36
C LEU A 62 -17.61 20.59 -32.46
N ASP A 63 -18.35 21.69 -32.57
CA ASP A 63 -19.62 21.85 -31.87
C ASP A 63 -20.67 20.88 -32.44
N GLY A 64 -20.66 20.65 -33.76
CA GLY A 64 -21.46 19.61 -34.41
C GLY A 64 -21.10 18.19 -33.95
N LEU A 65 -19.81 17.91 -33.69
CA LEU A 65 -19.38 16.62 -33.15
C LEU A 65 -19.81 16.45 -31.69
N ALA A 66 -19.72 17.51 -30.89
CA ALA A 66 -20.14 17.52 -29.49
C ALA A 66 -21.65 17.30 -29.30
N ALA A 67 -22.47 17.59 -30.32
CA ALA A 67 -23.92 17.40 -30.31
C ALA A 67 -24.37 16.33 -31.34
N LEU A 68 -23.49 15.41 -31.69
CA LEU A 68 -23.72 14.42 -32.75
C LEU A 68 -24.86 13.45 -32.39
N ASP A 69 -25.80 13.28 -33.31
CA ASP A 69 -26.71 12.13 -33.34
C ASP A 69 -26.29 11.20 -34.49
N ALA A 70 -26.12 9.90 -34.21
CA ALA A 70 -25.85 8.89 -35.24
C ALA A 70 -26.28 7.50 -34.75
N LEU A 71 -26.81 6.66 -35.64
CA LEU A 71 -27.06 5.25 -35.28
C LEU A 71 -25.73 4.51 -35.11
N THR A 72 -24.82 4.66 -36.08
CA THR A 72 -23.47 4.10 -36.03
C THR A 72 -22.48 4.95 -36.82
N ILE A 73 -21.25 5.06 -36.32
CA ILE A 73 -20.07 5.50 -37.07
C ILE A 73 -19.06 4.37 -37.02
N THR A 74 -18.56 3.97 -38.19
CA THR A 74 -17.57 2.89 -38.34
C THR A 74 -16.36 3.40 -39.08
N ILE A 75 -15.18 3.03 -38.59
CA ILE A 75 -13.89 3.21 -39.25
C ILE A 75 -13.23 1.82 -39.31
N ASP A 76 -13.15 1.23 -40.50
CA ASP A 76 -12.57 -0.11 -40.67
C ASP A 76 -11.12 -0.14 -40.20
N ARG A 77 -10.36 0.92 -40.46
CA ARG A 77 -8.93 0.97 -40.13
C ARG A 77 -8.41 2.40 -39.99
N LEU A 78 -7.73 2.65 -38.87
CA LEU A 78 -6.97 3.88 -38.60
C LEU A 78 -5.50 3.53 -38.39
N GLU A 79 -4.61 4.11 -39.17
CA GLU A 79 -3.17 3.96 -39.04
C GLU A 79 -2.54 5.25 -38.52
N ALA A 80 -1.65 5.13 -37.52
CA ALA A 80 -0.82 6.21 -37.02
C ALA A 80 0.66 5.85 -37.25
N VAL A 81 1.37 6.64 -38.03
CA VAL A 81 2.79 6.43 -38.36
C VAL A 81 3.64 7.39 -37.55
N ALA A 82 4.42 6.88 -36.61
CA ALA A 82 5.34 7.65 -35.78
C ALA A 82 6.58 8.10 -36.58
N PRO A 83 7.30 9.16 -36.15
CA PRO A 83 8.49 9.67 -36.84
C PRO A 83 9.65 8.67 -37.00
N ASP A 84 9.71 7.65 -36.13
CA ASP A 84 10.70 6.57 -36.20
C ASP A 84 10.31 5.44 -37.19
N GLY A 85 9.12 5.52 -37.79
CA GLY A 85 8.59 4.53 -38.73
C GLY A 85 7.72 3.45 -38.10
N THR A 86 7.50 3.49 -36.78
CA THR A 86 6.56 2.59 -36.10
C THR A 86 5.14 2.90 -36.55
N VAL A 87 4.38 1.87 -36.92
CA VAL A 87 2.98 2.00 -37.36
C VAL A 87 2.07 1.37 -36.31
N THR A 88 1.12 2.14 -35.79
CA THR A 88 0.04 1.64 -34.94
C THR A 88 -1.25 1.60 -35.74
N VAL A 89 -1.91 0.45 -35.77
CA VAL A 89 -3.14 0.25 -36.53
C VAL A 89 -4.28 -0.13 -35.59
N LEU A 90 -5.36 0.62 -35.64
CA LEU A 90 -6.61 0.28 -34.97
C LEU A 90 -7.57 -0.29 -36.00
N SER A 91 -8.12 -1.46 -35.69
CA SER A 91 -9.07 -2.16 -36.56
C SER A 91 -10.48 -2.03 -36.01
N GLU A 92 -11.42 -1.70 -36.89
CA GLU A 92 -12.85 -1.62 -36.63
C GLU A 92 -13.21 -0.75 -35.42
N LEU A 93 -12.97 0.57 -35.53
CA LEU A 93 -13.50 1.52 -34.56
C LEU A 93 -14.99 1.73 -34.83
N VAL A 94 -15.83 1.49 -33.83
CA VAL A 94 -17.29 1.66 -33.92
C VAL A 94 -17.78 2.55 -32.79
N LEU A 95 -18.51 3.61 -33.14
CA LEU A 95 -19.35 4.37 -32.22
C LEU A 95 -20.81 4.01 -32.50
N ALA A 96 -21.52 3.46 -31.53
CA ALA A 96 -22.90 2.99 -31.69
C ALA A 96 -23.86 3.75 -30.78
N ASN A 97 -25.05 4.03 -31.33
CA ASN A 97 -26.14 4.75 -30.67
C ASN A 97 -25.67 6.09 -30.09
N VAL A 98 -25.10 6.94 -30.94
CA VAL A 98 -24.66 8.28 -30.55
C VAL A 98 -25.89 9.19 -30.46
N VAL A 99 -26.11 9.77 -29.29
CA VAL A 99 -27.20 10.72 -29.05
C VAL A 99 -26.64 11.92 -28.31
N ASP A 100 -26.81 13.12 -28.86
CA ASP A 100 -26.32 14.37 -28.28
C ASP A 100 -24.83 14.30 -27.86
N GLY A 101 -24.00 13.71 -28.74
CA GLY A 101 -22.56 13.53 -28.50
C GLY A 101 -22.19 12.39 -27.56
N VAL A 102 -23.15 11.64 -27.01
CA VAL A 102 -22.87 10.49 -26.13
C VAL A 102 -23.01 9.19 -26.91
N ALA A 103 -21.92 8.46 -27.10
CA ALA A 103 -21.95 7.14 -27.71
C ALA A 103 -22.32 6.08 -26.65
N GLY A 104 -23.47 5.41 -26.83
CA GLY A 104 -23.85 4.31 -25.94
C GLY A 104 -22.80 3.19 -25.89
N THR A 105 -22.06 2.98 -26.97
CA THR A 105 -20.85 2.15 -26.96
C THR A 105 -19.82 2.70 -27.94
N ALA A 106 -18.56 2.78 -27.52
CA ALA A 106 -17.39 2.92 -28.38
C ALA A 106 -16.55 1.63 -28.29
N ALA A 107 -16.12 1.08 -29.41
CA ALA A 107 -15.33 -0.15 -29.44
C ALA A 107 -14.23 -0.09 -30.50
N ILE A 108 -13.11 -0.76 -30.24
CA ILE A 108 -12.01 -1.03 -31.18
C ILE A 108 -11.74 -2.53 -31.10
N ASP A 109 -11.88 -3.26 -32.20
CA ASP A 109 -11.74 -4.73 -32.20
C ASP A 109 -10.31 -5.17 -31.83
N SER A 110 -9.31 -4.51 -32.42
CA SER A 110 -7.91 -4.79 -32.13
C SER A 110 -6.99 -3.61 -32.44
N ILE A 111 -5.85 -3.57 -31.75
CA ILE A 111 -4.75 -2.63 -31.98
C ILE A 111 -3.51 -3.44 -32.32
N THR A 112 -2.84 -3.12 -33.42
CA THR A 112 -1.56 -3.75 -33.80
C THR A 112 -0.45 -2.72 -33.90
N VAL A 113 0.77 -3.11 -33.54
CA VAL A 113 1.97 -2.28 -33.61
C VAL A 113 2.99 -2.97 -34.51
N ILE A 114 3.49 -2.25 -35.50
CA ILE A 114 4.38 -2.75 -36.54
C ILE A 114 5.65 -1.89 -36.56
N GLU A 115 6.81 -2.53 -36.52
CA GLU A 115 8.12 -1.89 -36.71
C GLU A 115 8.76 -2.43 -37.98
N GLY A 116 8.94 -1.57 -38.99
CA GLY A 116 9.41 -2.00 -40.31
C GLY A 116 8.42 -2.92 -41.03
N GLU A 117 8.71 -4.23 -41.06
CA GLU A 117 7.82 -5.26 -41.61
C GLU A 117 7.36 -6.27 -40.54
N GLU A 118 7.75 -6.08 -39.28
CA GLU A 118 7.51 -7.02 -38.18
C GLU A 118 6.35 -6.55 -37.29
N LEU A 119 5.42 -7.47 -37.02
CA LEU A 119 4.35 -7.25 -36.05
C LEU A 119 4.95 -7.45 -34.65
N ILE A 120 5.14 -6.34 -33.93
CA ILE A 120 5.74 -6.32 -32.60
C ILE A 120 4.71 -6.20 -31.48
N GLY A 121 3.43 -5.97 -31.79
CA GLY A 121 2.38 -5.96 -30.78
C GLY A 121 0.98 -6.20 -31.33
N GLU A 122 0.16 -6.89 -30.56
CA GLU A 122 -1.25 -7.13 -30.84
C GLU A 122 -2.03 -7.09 -29.53
N PHE A 123 -3.01 -6.19 -29.49
CA PHE A 123 -3.88 -5.94 -28.36
C PHE A 123 -5.32 -6.12 -28.81
N GLY A 124 -6.12 -6.78 -27.97
CA GLY A 124 -7.48 -7.14 -28.32
C GLY A 124 -8.48 -6.01 -28.09
N LEU A 125 -9.74 -6.41 -27.93
CA LEU A 125 -10.90 -5.55 -27.85
C LEU A 125 -10.77 -4.48 -26.75
N VAL A 126 -11.02 -3.23 -27.14
CA VAL A 126 -11.30 -2.12 -26.24
C VAL A 126 -12.78 -1.78 -26.34
N THR A 127 -13.47 -1.65 -25.21
CA THR A 127 -14.86 -1.17 -25.17
C THR A 127 -15.07 -0.11 -24.10
N ILE A 128 -15.93 0.85 -24.42
CA ILE A 128 -16.29 1.97 -23.55
C ILE A 128 -17.80 2.16 -23.64
N SER A 129 -18.45 2.26 -22.50
CA SER A 129 -19.90 2.48 -22.41
C SER A 129 -20.19 3.93 -22.08
N ASP A 130 -21.23 4.49 -22.70
CA ASP A 130 -21.71 5.85 -22.50
C ASP A 130 -20.60 6.92 -22.60
N LEU A 131 -19.77 6.83 -23.65
CA LEU A 131 -18.67 7.77 -23.89
C LEU A 131 -19.21 9.15 -24.29
N ASP A 132 -19.00 10.15 -23.45
CA ASP A 132 -19.41 11.53 -23.70
C ASP A 132 -18.33 12.30 -24.49
N ILE A 133 -18.49 12.31 -25.82
CA ILE A 133 -17.57 12.99 -26.75
C ILE A 133 -17.63 14.50 -26.52
N GLY A 134 -18.82 15.04 -26.24
CA GLY A 134 -19.03 16.47 -25.97
C GLY A 134 -18.27 16.92 -24.72
N ALA A 135 -18.35 16.17 -23.63
CA ALA A 135 -17.62 16.42 -22.40
C ALA A 135 -16.10 16.39 -22.63
N ILE A 136 -15.58 15.38 -23.35
CA ILE A 136 -14.14 15.27 -23.66
C ILE A 136 -13.65 16.49 -24.47
N LEU A 137 -14.42 16.91 -25.49
CA LEU A 137 -14.07 18.09 -26.30
C LEU A 137 -14.08 19.38 -25.47
N ALA A 138 -15.04 19.54 -24.58
CA ALA A 138 -15.15 20.72 -23.74
C ALA A 138 -14.04 20.77 -22.67
N LEU A 139 -13.77 19.63 -22.00
CA LEU A 139 -12.71 19.50 -21.00
C LEU A 139 -11.30 19.67 -21.59
N SER A 140 -11.11 19.33 -22.86
CA SER A 140 -9.86 19.55 -23.59
C SER A 140 -9.73 20.95 -24.23
N GLY A 141 -10.71 21.84 -24.00
CA GLY A 141 -10.72 23.20 -24.53
C GLY A 141 -10.92 23.31 -26.04
N GLN A 142 -11.42 22.25 -26.68
CA GLN A 142 -11.71 22.20 -28.11
C GLN A 142 -13.07 22.82 -28.46
N THR A 143 -14.03 22.74 -27.53
CA THR A 143 -15.34 23.40 -27.62
C THR A 143 -15.55 24.37 -26.45
N ALA A 144 -16.75 24.96 -26.34
CA ALA A 144 -17.07 25.85 -25.24
C ALA A 144 -16.93 25.13 -23.87
N PRO A 145 -16.42 25.81 -22.83
CA PRO A 145 -16.32 25.22 -21.50
C PRO A 145 -17.67 24.78 -20.93
N LEU A 146 -17.64 23.74 -20.09
CA LEU A 146 -18.81 23.27 -19.35
C LEU A 146 -19.06 24.20 -18.16
N GLU A 147 -20.09 25.04 -18.25
CA GLU A 147 -20.52 25.97 -17.19
C GLU A 147 -21.38 25.25 -16.14
N THR A 148 -20.80 24.29 -15.42
CA THR A 148 -21.48 23.49 -14.39
C THR A 148 -20.60 23.28 -13.16
N ASP A 149 -21.24 23.21 -11.99
CA ASP A 149 -20.62 22.93 -10.69
C ASP A 149 -20.95 21.49 -10.22
N ALA A 150 -21.26 20.63 -11.17
CA ALA A 150 -21.56 19.22 -10.92
C ALA A 150 -20.54 18.36 -11.66
N PHE A 151 -20.31 17.16 -11.14
CA PHE A 151 -19.59 16.13 -11.87
C PHE A 151 -20.30 15.80 -13.19
N VAL A 152 -19.52 15.82 -14.26
CA VAL A 152 -19.95 15.46 -15.62
C VAL A 152 -19.40 14.07 -15.92
N PRO A 153 -20.25 13.08 -16.26
CA PRO A 153 -19.79 11.76 -16.63
C PRO A 153 -19.01 11.82 -17.95
N VAL A 154 -17.90 11.09 -18.02
CA VAL A 154 -17.07 10.94 -19.23
C VAL A 154 -17.33 9.58 -19.89
N PHE A 155 -17.43 8.54 -19.07
CA PHE A 155 -17.86 7.20 -19.47
C PHE A 155 -18.39 6.45 -18.25
N SER A 156 -19.22 5.42 -18.47
CA SER A 156 -19.78 4.58 -17.41
C SER A 156 -19.00 3.29 -17.16
N SER A 157 -18.21 2.84 -18.13
CA SER A 157 -17.26 1.73 -17.98
C SER A 157 -16.21 1.73 -19.08
N PHE A 158 -15.00 1.30 -18.78
CA PHE A 158 -13.94 1.01 -19.74
C PHE A 158 -13.49 -0.46 -19.58
N SER A 159 -13.25 -1.16 -20.69
CA SER A 159 -12.56 -2.44 -20.63
C SER A 159 -11.61 -2.65 -21.80
N PHE A 160 -10.53 -3.37 -21.51
CA PHE A 160 -9.50 -3.75 -22.45
C PHE A 160 -9.19 -5.24 -22.24
N SER A 161 -9.16 -6.05 -23.31
CA SER A 161 -9.02 -7.51 -23.17
C SER A 161 -7.60 -8.01 -22.90
N GLY A 162 -6.60 -7.14 -22.95
CA GLY A 162 -5.19 -7.54 -22.90
C GLY A 162 -4.54 -7.68 -24.28
N GLY A 163 -3.28 -8.10 -24.31
CA GLY A 163 -2.49 -8.19 -25.54
C GLY A 163 -1.07 -8.67 -25.30
N HIS A 164 -0.22 -8.56 -26.31
CA HIS A 164 1.19 -8.85 -26.21
C HIS A 164 2.03 -7.87 -27.02
N HIS A 165 3.29 -7.73 -26.60
CA HIS A 165 4.30 -6.95 -27.30
C HIS A 165 5.61 -7.75 -27.30
N GLU A 166 6.19 -7.98 -28.47
CA GLU A 166 7.38 -8.80 -28.68
C GLU A 166 8.40 -8.06 -29.56
N THR A 167 9.59 -7.87 -29.00
CA THR A 167 10.79 -7.40 -29.69
C THR A 167 11.93 -8.38 -29.43
N ASP A 168 13.08 -8.16 -30.06
CA ASP A 168 14.33 -8.89 -29.75
C ASP A 168 14.77 -8.72 -28.28
N GLU A 169 14.36 -7.63 -27.63
CA GLU A 169 14.76 -7.29 -26.26
C GLU A 169 13.73 -7.72 -25.21
N ALA A 170 12.45 -7.83 -25.55
CA ALA A 170 11.42 -8.15 -24.56
C ALA A 170 10.18 -8.82 -25.17
N LYS A 171 9.61 -9.78 -24.44
CA LYS A 171 8.31 -10.39 -24.70
C LYS A 171 7.39 -10.12 -23.53
N CYS A 172 6.44 -9.22 -23.73
CA CYS A 172 5.48 -8.79 -22.72
C CYS A 172 4.09 -9.31 -23.08
N ALA A 173 3.39 -9.89 -22.09
CA ALA A 173 1.97 -10.20 -22.16
C ALA A 173 1.23 -9.32 -21.16
N PHE A 174 0.12 -8.73 -21.58
CA PHE A 174 -0.74 -7.85 -20.80
C PHE A 174 -2.10 -8.53 -20.64
N ASN A 175 -2.60 -8.57 -19.42
CA ASN A 175 -3.93 -9.10 -19.14
C ASN A 175 -5.00 -8.01 -19.29
N ALA A 176 -6.26 -8.40 -19.10
CA ALA A 176 -7.38 -7.49 -19.22
C ALA A 176 -7.35 -6.38 -18.16
N THR A 177 -7.88 -5.21 -18.52
CA THR A 177 -8.07 -4.06 -17.63
C THR A 177 -9.53 -3.65 -17.64
N HIS A 178 -10.06 -3.27 -16.48
CA HIS A 178 -11.38 -2.69 -16.32
C HIS A 178 -11.32 -1.44 -15.46
N LEU A 179 -12.05 -0.41 -15.87
CA LEU A 179 -12.35 0.76 -15.02
C LEU A 179 -13.88 0.89 -14.97
N GLY A 180 -14.40 1.28 -13.80
CA GLY A 180 -15.80 1.68 -13.69
C GLY A 180 -16.06 3.04 -14.32
N SER A 181 -17.03 3.79 -13.80
CA SER A 181 -17.36 5.10 -14.33
C SER A 181 -16.28 6.15 -14.01
N LEU A 182 -16.07 7.10 -14.92
CA LEU A 182 -15.27 8.30 -14.69
C LEU A 182 -16.18 9.51 -14.80
N SER A 183 -16.15 10.37 -13.78
CA SER A 183 -16.79 11.69 -13.83
C SER A 183 -15.82 12.77 -13.39
N ILE A 184 -15.89 13.94 -14.02
CA ILE A 184 -14.97 15.06 -13.80
C ILE A 184 -15.74 16.30 -13.36
N HIS A 185 -15.19 17.06 -12.42
CA HIS A 185 -15.69 18.37 -12.02
C HIS A 185 -15.02 19.48 -12.85
N PRO A 186 -15.68 20.05 -13.87
CA PRO A 186 -15.00 20.88 -14.87
C PRO A 186 -14.33 22.14 -14.29
N GLN A 187 -14.94 22.76 -13.29
CA GLN A 187 -14.38 23.95 -12.64
C GLN A 187 -13.13 23.65 -11.81
N GLU A 188 -13.08 22.50 -11.13
CA GLU A 188 -11.91 22.10 -10.33
C GLU A 188 -10.77 21.69 -11.26
N LEU A 189 -11.06 21.03 -12.37
CA LEU A 189 -10.05 20.73 -13.39
C LEU A 189 -9.43 22.02 -13.96
N ALA A 190 -10.26 23.03 -14.27
CA ALA A 190 -9.77 24.33 -14.74
C ALA A 190 -8.98 25.08 -13.66
N ALA A 191 -9.40 24.99 -12.39
CA ALA A 191 -8.65 25.55 -11.27
C ALA A 191 -7.27 24.88 -11.11
N MET A 192 -7.20 23.55 -11.27
CA MET A 192 -5.95 22.79 -11.20
C MET A 192 -4.94 23.25 -12.27
N GLU A 193 -5.40 23.50 -13.50
CA GLU A 193 -4.53 24.06 -14.55
C GLU A 193 -4.00 25.44 -14.16
N ALA A 194 -4.85 26.31 -13.60
CA ALA A 194 -4.44 27.63 -13.14
C ALA A 194 -3.43 27.55 -11.98
N LEU A 195 -3.58 26.60 -11.06
CA LEU A 195 -2.67 26.37 -9.95
C LEU A 195 -1.33 25.80 -10.43
N ALA A 196 -1.34 24.90 -11.42
CA ALA A 196 -0.11 24.40 -12.05
C ALA A 196 0.72 25.52 -12.70
N GLU A 197 0.08 26.59 -13.19
CA GLU A 197 0.77 27.79 -13.69
C GLU A 197 1.34 28.70 -12.59
N ALA A 198 0.81 28.61 -11.37
CA ALA A 198 1.24 29.42 -10.22
C ALA A 198 2.58 28.93 -9.62
N GLY A 199 2.95 27.67 -9.85
CA GLY A 199 4.21 27.07 -9.39
C GLY A 199 4.18 26.61 -7.92
N ASP A 200 5.36 26.42 -7.33
CA ASP A 200 5.57 25.77 -6.02
C ASP A 200 4.76 26.41 -4.87
N ASP A 201 4.39 27.69 -4.96
CA ASP A 201 3.60 28.40 -3.95
C ASP A 201 2.14 27.88 -3.82
N ALA A 202 1.68 27.02 -4.73
CA ALA A 202 0.30 26.52 -4.81
C ALA A 202 0.16 24.99 -4.67
N GLU A 203 1.23 24.27 -4.29
CA GLU A 203 1.24 22.80 -4.30
C GLU A 203 0.13 22.18 -3.43
N GLY A 204 -0.13 22.72 -2.23
CA GLY A 204 -1.17 22.23 -1.34
C GLY A 204 -2.59 22.41 -1.91
N GLU A 205 -2.85 23.59 -2.47
CA GLU A 205 -4.13 23.90 -3.12
C GLU A 205 -4.32 23.03 -4.37
N ALA A 206 -3.27 22.84 -5.17
CA ALA A 206 -3.28 21.97 -6.35
C ALA A 206 -3.58 20.51 -5.99
N PHE A 207 -3.00 20.00 -4.90
CA PHE A 207 -3.29 18.66 -4.42
C PHE A 207 -4.75 18.49 -3.98
N LEU A 208 -5.31 19.42 -3.20
CA LEU A 208 -6.71 19.35 -2.77
C LEU A 208 -7.70 19.53 -3.93
N THR A 209 -7.37 20.40 -4.88
CA THR A 209 -8.11 20.58 -6.13
C THR A 209 -8.11 19.27 -6.93
N PHE A 210 -6.96 18.62 -7.07
CA PHE A 210 -6.85 17.30 -7.69
C PHE A 210 -7.77 16.28 -6.99
N MET A 211 -7.72 16.22 -5.64
CA MET A 211 -8.51 15.30 -4.83
C MET A 211 -10.04 15.55 -4.88
N SER A 212 -10.48 16.67 -5.43
CA SER A 212 -11.91 16.99 -5.63
C SER A 212 -12.33 17.02 -7.10
N SER A 213 -11.38 16.95 -8.04
CA SER A 213 -11.63 17.17 -9.47
C SER A 213 -12.23 15.98 -10.22
N PHE A 214 -12.19 14.75 -9.68
CA PHE A 214 -12.72 13.57 -10.37
C PHE A 214 -13.29 12.50 -9.43
N GLN A 215 -14.07 11.60 -10.01
CA GLN A 215 -14.60 10.37 -9.41
C GLN A 215 -14.31 9.20 -10.34
N LEU A 216 -13.81 8.09 -9.79
CA LEU A 216 -13.55 6.86 -10.53
C LEU A 216 -14.10 5.66 -9.75
N ASP A 217 -15.03 4.92 -10.34
CA ASP A 217 -15.62 3.73 -9.71
C ASP A 217 -14.72 2.50 -9.88
N GLY A 218 -13.60 2.50 -9.16
CA GLY A 218 -12.71 1.35 -9.09
C GLY A 218 -11.87 1.12 -10.36
N LEU A 219 -10.83 0.31 -10.16
CA LEU A 219 -9.88 -0.08 -11.18
C LEU A 219 -9.49 -1.53 -10.95
N GLU A 220 -9.51 -2.33 -12.01
CA GLU A 220 -8.98 -3.68 -12.04
C GLU A 220 -7.99 -3.78 -13.21
N PHE A 221 -6.71 -3.76 -12.91
CA PHE A 221 -5.65 -4.04 -13.87
C PHE A 221 -5.20 -5.49 -13.71
N GLY A 222 -5.39 -6.32 -14.72
CA GLY A 222 -5.06 -7.75 -14.66
C GLY A 222 -3.56 -8.06 -14.68
N GLY A 223 -2.68 -7.05 -14.69
CA GLY A 223 -1.24 -7.23 -14.63
C GLY A 223 -0.57 -7.46 -15.99
N PHE A 224 0.74 -7.69 -15.95
CA PHE A 224 1.55 -8.00 -17.11
C PHE A 224 2.76 -8.84 -16.73
N ARG A 225 3.34 -9.53 -17.72
CA ARG A 225 4.57 -10.30 -17.57
C ARG A 225 5.50 -10.05 -18.74
N CYS A 226 6.73 -9.64 -18.47
CA CYS A 226 7.76 -9.38 -19.47
C CYS A 226 8.95 -10.31 -19.27
N LYS A 227 9.46 -10.88 -20.37
CA LYS A 227 10.67 -11.69 -20.41
C LYS A 227 11.67 -11.10 -21.39
N GLY A 228 12.92 -10.97 -21.00
CA GLY A 228 13.96 -10.42 -21.87
C GLY A 228 15.36 -10.72 -21.35
N PRO A 229 16.42 -10.45 -22.13
CA PRO A 229 17.78 -10.50 -21.63
C PRO A 229 18.11 -9.25 -20.81
N ASN A 230 18.93 -9.42 -19.78
CA ASN A 230 19.59 -8.31 -19.08
C ASN A 230 20.80 -7.79 -19.88
N ALA A 231 21.54 -6.82 -19.33
CA ALA A 231 22.74 -6.26 -19.96
C ALA A 231 23.84 -7.31 -20.27
N ASP A 232 23.88 -8.43 -19.54
CA ASP A 232 24.82 -9.54 -19.76
C ASP A 232 24.26 -10.62 -20.73
N GLY A 233 23.06 -10.43 -21.29
CA GLY A 233 22.39 -11.40 -22.15
C GLY A 233 21.71 -12.56 -21.40
N ARG A 234 21.60 -12.49 -20.08
CA ARG A 234 20.93 -13.53 -19.24
C ARG A 234 19.43 -13.25 -19.11
N PRO A 235 18.56 -14.27 -19.05
CA PRO A 235 17.13 -14.06 -19.00
C PRO A 235 16.69 -13.43 -17.67
N ILE A 236 15.77 -12.48 -17.76
CA ILE A 236 14.98 -11.90 -16.67
C ILE A 236 13.50 -12.10 -16.99
N ASP A 237 12.72 -12.36 -15.96
CA ASP A 237 11.26 -12.47 -15.98
C ASP A 237 10.71 -11.52 -14.91
N PHE A 238 9.92 -10.54 -15.34
CA PHE A 238 9.24 -9.57 -14.48
C PHE A 238 7.74 -9.79 -14.60
N GLN A 239 7.03 -9.84 -13.49
CA GLN A 239 5.58 -10.01 -13.46
C GLN A 239 4.94 -9.14 -12.40
N ILE A 240 3.76 -8.61 -12.74
CA ILE A 240 2.72 -8.16 -11.81
C ILE A 240 1.46 -8.95 -12.16
N GLY A 241 0.85 -9.65 -11.21
CA GLY A 241 -0.37 -10.44 -11.41
C GLY A 241 -1.64 -9.60 -11.47
N GLY A 242 -1.64 -8.42 -10.85
CA GLY A 242 -2.70 -7.44 -10.99
C GLY A 242 -2.58 -6.26 -10.02
N VAL A 243 -3.37 -5.23 -10.27
CA VAL A 243 -3.59 -4.11 -9.36
C VAL A 243 -5.10 -3.88 -9.28
N THR A 244 -5.64 -3.79 -8.08
CA THR A 244 -7.01 -3.33 -7.86
C THR A 244 -7.00 -2.02 -7.07
N ALA A 245 -7.95 -1.14 -7.35
CA ALA A 245 -8.21 0.02 -6.53
C ALA A 245 -9.72 0.18 -6.33
N GLY A 246 -10.13 0.58 -5.13
CA GLY A 246 -11.51 0.93 -4.83
C GLY A 246 -11.95 2.24 -5.48
N ASN A 247 -13.09 2.77 -5.05
CA ASN A 247 -13.66 3.99 -5.63
C ASN A 247 -12.87 5.23 -5.20
N PHE A 248 -12.39 6.01 -6.16
CA PHE A 248 -11.91 7.36 -5.94
C PHE A 248 -13.12 8.30 -5.84
N THR A 249 -13.25 8.97 -4.69
CA THR A 249 -14.30 9.98 -4.48
C THR A 249 -13.67 11.25 -3.90
N PRO A 250 -14.35 12.42 -3.94
CA PRO A 250 -13.75 13.66 -3.48
C PRO A 250 -13.23 13.56 -2.04
N GLY A 251 -11.92 13.75 -1.89
CA GLY A 251 -11.22 13.63 -0.61
C GLY A 251 -10.95 12.21 -0.13
N LEU A 252 -11.20 11.16 -0.91
CA LEU A 252 -10.87 9.78 -0.57
C LEU A 252 -9.98 9.16 -1.64
N TRP A 253 -8.73 8.89 -1.26
CA TRP A 253 -7.87 8.00 -2.01
C TRP A 253 -8.21 6.56 -1.60
N PRO A 254 -8.59 5.67 -2.53
CA PRO A 254 -9.07 4.34 -2.19
C PRO A 254 -7.95 3.44 -1.70
N GLU A 255 -8.36 2.30 -1.16
CA GLU A 255 -7.45 1.18 -0.98
C GLU A 255 -6.94 0.70 -2.34
N ILE A 256 -5.65 0.37 -2.40
CA ILE A 256 -4.97 -0.18 -3.57
C ILE A 256 -4.33 -1.51 -3.16
N GLU A 257 -4.55 -2.56 -3.95
CA GLU A 257 -3.94 -3.87 -3.77
C GLU A 257 -3.15 -4.27 -5.01
N LEU A 258 -1.88 -4.60 -4.82
CA LEU A 258 -0.98 -5.20 -5.81
C LEU A 258 -0.90 -6.70 -5.56
N ALA A 259 -1.08 -7.51 -6.60
CA ALA A 259 -0.98 -8.96 -6.55
C ALA A 259 0.19 -9.49 -7.38
N ASP A 260 0.84 -10.54 -6.87
CA ASP A 260 1.88 -11.34 -7.52
C ASP A 260 2.99 -10.51 -8.22
N LEU A 261 3.64 -9.61 -7.48
CA LEU A 261 4.87 -8.98 -7.96
C LEU A 261 6.00 -10.02 -7.91
N SER A 262 6.69 -10.25 -9.02
CA SER A 262 7.90 -11.08 -9.00
C SER A 262 8.93 -10.67 -10.04
N VAL A 263 10.19 -10.81 -9.65
CA VAL A 263 11.36 -10.63 -10.50
C VAL A 263 12.23 -11.86 -10.33
N THR A 264 12.44 -12.60 -11.42
CA THR A 264 13.38 -13.73 -11.46
C THR A 264 14.42 -13.48 -12.52
N GLY A 265 15.68 -13.80 -12.22
CA GLY A 265 16.76 -13.55 -13.16
C GLY A 265 18.11 -13.85 -12.55
N PHE A 266 19.07 -12.98 -12.84
CA PHE A 266 20.45 -13.13 -12.40
C PHE A 266 21.06 -11.81 -11.94
N GLN A 267 21.73 -11.84 -10.79
CA GLN A 267 22.56 -10.77 -10.26
C GLN A 267 23.99 -11.29 -10.11
N ASP A 268 24.98 -10.58 -10.67
CA ASP A 268 26.41 -10.95 -10.60
C ASP A 268 26.75 -12.39 -11.04
N GLY A 269 25.94 -12.97 -11.94
CA GLY A 269 26.11 -14.33 -12.44
C GLY A 269 25.31 -15.41 -11.70
N GLU A 270 24.70 -15.07 -10.57
CA GLU A 270 23.96 -15.99 -9.72
C GLU A 270 22.44 -15.81 -9.87
N PRO A 271 21.63 -16.87 -9.72
CA PRO A 271 20.17 -16.77 -9.72
C PRO A 271 19.67 -15.84 -8.62
N ALA A 272 18.74 -14.96 -8.98
CA ALA A 272 18.10 -14.00 -8.10
C ALA A 272 16.57 -14.12 -8.20
N LEU A 273 15.90 -14.11 -7.04
CA LEU A 273 14.45 -14.08 -6.90
C LEU A 273 14.07 -12.97 -5.92
N VAL A 274 13.09 -12.16 -6.31
CA VAL A 274 12.32 -11.30 -5.41
C VAL A 274 10.86 -11.47 -5.77
N SER A 275 10.01 -11.85 -4.81
CA SER A 275 8.56 -11.95 -4.98
C SER A 275 7.81 -11.36 -3.80
N ILE A 276 6.61 -10.88 -4.07
CA ILE A 276 5.61 -10.41 -3.12
C ILE A 276 4.27 -10.96 -3.61
N ALA A 277 3.60 -11.77 -2.79
CA ALA A 277 2.30 -12.35 -3.15
C ALA A 277 1.19 -11.28 -3.17
N SER A 278 1.16 -10.41 -2.16
CA SER A 278 0.28 -9.24 -2.15
C SER A 278 0.88 -8.05 -1.41
N ALA A 279 0.53 -6.85 -1.82
CA ALA A 279 0.79 -5.62 -1.08
C ALA A 279 -0.44 -4.71 -1.14
N ARG A 280 -0.95 -4.31 0.02
CA ARG A 280 -2.12 -3.46 0.17
C ARG A 280 -1.72 -2.13 0.79
N TRP A 281 -2.16 -1.03 0.19
CA TRP A 281 -2.18 0.28 0.80
C TRP A 281 -3.63 0.64 1.13
N GLY A 282 -3.94 0.83 2.41
CA GLY A 282 -5.29 1.15 2.87
C GLY A 282 -5.77 2.52 2.39
N ALA A 283 -7.09 2.70 2.37
CA ALA A 283 -7.68 3.97 1.97
C ALA A 283 -7.14 5.15 2.80
N THR A 284 -6.95 6.29 2.14
CA THR A 284 -6.46 7.53 2.75
C THR A 284 -7.51 8.63 2.59
N ASP A 285 -8.02 9.12 3.71
CA ASP A 285 -9.09 10.12 3.78
C ASP A 285 -8.52 11.53 4.05
N TYR A 286 -8.72 12.38 3.04
CA TYR A 286 -8.39 13.80 2.96
C TYR A 286 -9.63 14.70 3.09
N SER A 287 -10.82 14.15 3.30
CA SER A 287 -12.10 14.90 3.29
C SER A 287 -12.15 16.02 4.33
N HIS A 288 -11.45 15.85 5.46
CA HIS A 288 -11.32 16.89 6.47
C HIS A 288 -10.42 18.04 6.02
N LEU A 289 -9.42 17.79 5.16
CA LEU A 289 -8.53 18.83 4.62
C LEU A 289 -9.25 19.72 3.61
N LEU A 290 -10.19 19.15 2.84
CA LEU A 290 -11.04 19.92 1.91
C LEU A 290 -11.93 20.95 2.61
N GLN A 291 -12.08 20.86 3.94
CA GLN A 291 -12.88 21.79 4.74
C GLN A 291 -12.02 22.88 5.41
N LEU A 292 -10.69 22.83 5.28
CA LEU A 292 -9.80 23.80 5.87
C LEU A 292 -9.75 25.07 5.00
N GLU A 293 -10.01 26.22 5.61
CA GLU A 293 -9.99 27.52 4.90
C GLU A 293 -8.56 28.02 4.62
N ASP A 294 -7.58 27.63 5.45
CA ASP A 294 -6.16 27.97 5.31
C ASP A 294 -5.31 26.70 5.52
N LEU A 295 -4.79 26.12 4.44
CA LEU A 295 -3.90 24.97 4.49
C LEU A 295 -2.44 25.45 4.59
N ASP A 296 -1.95 25.66 5.81
CA ASP A 296 -0.54 25.99 6.03
C ASP A 296 0.31 24.72 6.18
N LEU A 297 0.68 24.13 5.04
CA LEU A 297 1.58 22.96 4.98
C LEU A 297 3.03 23.28 5.39
N GLU A 298 3.40 24.56 5.42
CA GLU A 298 4.76 24.99 5.77
C GLU A 298 4.94 25.22 7.28
N SER A 299 3.84 25.32 8.01
CA SER A 299 3.86 25.43 9.47
C SER A 299 4.47 24.18 10.11
N ALA A 300 5.68 24.34 10.65
CA ALA A 300 6.34 23.31 11.44
C ALA A 300 5.74 23.14 12.86
N SER A 301 4.55 23.67 13.14
CA SER A 301 3.90 23.49 14.44
C SER A 301 3.27 22.11 14.55
N PHE A 302 3.34 21.51 15.75
CA PHE A 302 2.73 20.21 16.00
C PHE A 302 1.20 20.21 15.78
N GLU A 303 0.54 21.32 16.09
CA GLU A 303 -0.89 21.52 15.83
C GLU A 303 -1.20 21.51 14.33
N ALA A 304 -0.47 22.27 13.52
CA ALA A 304 -0.66 22.29 12.07
C ALA A 304 -0.43 20.91 11.47
N ALA A 305 0.69 20.25 11.83
CA ALA A 305 1.01 18.91 11.36
C ALA A 305 -0.11 17.89 11.66
N ARG A 306 -0.75 17.97 12.83
CA ARG A 306 -1.89 17.10 13.18
C ARG A 306 -3.17 17.45 12.42
N ARG A 307 -3.40 18.73 12.13
CA ARG A 307 -4.58 19.17 11.36
C ARG A 307 -4.49 18.82 9.88
N THR A 308 -3.27 18.72 9.36
CA THR A 308 -3.00 18.43 7.95
C THR A 308 -2.71 16.95 7.68
N MET A 309 -2.73 16.10 8.72
CA MET A 309 -2.42 14.68 8.58
C MET A 309 -3.60 13.95 7.93
N PRO A 310 -3.42 13.33 6.75
CA PRO A 310 -4.48 12.51 6.18
C PRO A 310 -4.74 11.26 7.03
N HIS A 311 -5.99 10.81 7.06
CA HIS A 311 -6.38 9.63 7.82
C HIS A 311 -6.13 8.38 6.99
N ILE A 312 -5.05 7.64 7.29
CA ILE A 312 -4.66 6.42 6.57
C ILE A 312 -5.21 5.20 7.30
N SER A 313 -5.75 4.23 6.56
CA SER A 313 -6.33 3.00 7.13
C SER A 313 -5.30 1.93 7.50
N GLY A 314 -4.10 1.99 6.91
CA GLY A 314 -3.03 1.01 7.15
C GLY A 314 -2.30 0.56 5.89
N PHE A 315 -1.45 -0.44 6.02
CA PHE A 315 -0.83 -1.16 4.90
C PHE A 315 -0.59 -2.63 5.27
N SER A 316 -0.50 -3.50 4.27
CA SER A 316 -0.03 -4.87 4.47
C SER A 316 0.80 -5.37 3.30
N ILE A 317 1.65 -6.34 3.56
CA ILE A 317 2.47 -7.03 2.57
C ILE A 317 2.55 -8.51 2.96
N SER A 318 2.38 -9.42 2.00
CA SER A 318 2.39 -10.86 2.27
C SER A 318 3.17 -11.64 1.21
N GLY A 319 3.65 -12.82 1.63
CA GLY A 319 4.40 -13.76 0.80
C GLY A 319 5.65 -13.12 0.19
N VAL A 320 6.44 -12.40 1.00
CA VAL A 320 7.71 -11.86 0.54
C VAL A 320 8.74 -12.97 0.52
N GLU A 321 9.35 -13.20 -0.64
CA GLU A 321 10.52 -14.06 -0.76
C GLU A 321 11.63 -13.28 -1.46
N MET A 322 12.82 -13.27 -0.87
CA MET A 322 14.02 -12.72 -1.48
C MET A 322 15.14 -13.73 -1.35
N ASP A 323 15.80 -14.01 -2.46
CA ASP A 323 17.01 -14.82 -2.53
C ASP A 323 17.95 -14.23 -3.58
N VAL A 324 18.93 -13.47 -3.12
CA VAL A 324 19.85 -12.68 -3.96
C VAL A 324 21.30 -12.84 -3.50
N ALA A 325 22.23 -12.65 -4.42
CA ALA A 325 23.65 -12.58 -4.08
C ALA A 325 24.00 -11.18 -3.56
N ASP A 326 24.74 -11.11 -2.44
CA ASP A 326 25.36 -9.89 -1.96
C ASP A 326 26.55 -9.55 -2.87
N GLY A 327 26.44 -8.45 -3.62
CA GLY A 327 27.48 -7.99 -4.55
C GLY A 327 28.79 -7.59 -3.88
N SER A 328 28.84 -7.47 -2.55
CA SER A 328 30.05 -7.09 -1.80
C SER A 328 30.80 -8.29 -1.20
N SER A 329 30.09 -9.30 -0.70
CA SER A 329 30.65 -10.47 -0.03
C SER A 329 30.59 -11.76 -0.88
N GLY A 330 29.67 -11.83 -1.85
CA GLY A 330 29.33 -13.05 -2.58
C GLY A 330 28.44 -14.03 -1.79
N GLU A 331 28.00 -13.66 -0.59
CA GLU A 331 27.09 -14.45 0.23
C GLU A 331 25.64 -14.33 -0.29
N ARG A 332 24.79 -15.31 0.03
CA ARG A 332 23.36 -15.24 -0.32
C ARG A 332 22.57 -14.60 0.82
N ILE A 333 21.72 -13.64 0.47
CA ILE A 333 20.73 -13.05 1.36
C ILE A 333 19.39 -13.74 1.07
N ALA A 334 18.89 -14.51 2.04
CA ALA A 334 17.60 -15.17 1.96
C ALA A 334 16.65 -14.66 3.06
N LEU A 335 15.50 -14.13 2.64
CA LEU A 335 14.42 -13.62 3.49
C LEU A 335 13.11 -14.26 3.05
N SER A 336 12.33 -14.73 4.03
CA SER A 336 10.93 -15.10 3.83
C SER A 336 10.06 -14.42 4.89
N LEU A 337 8.91 -13.92 4.48
CA LEU A 337 7.91 -13.30 5.34
C LEU A 337 6.52 -13.73 4.86
N GLY A 338 5.75 -14.36 5.74
CA GLY A 338 4.36 -14.73 5.45
C GLY A 338 3.47 -13.50 5.33
N GLU A 339 3.44 -12.66 6.36
CA GLU A 339 2.66 -11.41 6.36
C GLU A 339 3.29 -10.35 7.26
N MET A 340 3.21 -9.10 6.86
CA MET A 340 3.36 -7.94 7.72
C MET A 340 2.17 -7.01 7.48
N SER A 341 1.53 -6.56 8.55
CA SER A 341 0.42 -5.61 8.47
C SER A 341 0.51 -4.55 9.55
N VAL A 342 0.01 -3.36 9.22
CA VAL A 342 -0.27 -2.28 10.17
C VAL A 342 -1.64 -1.74 9.80
N ASP A 343 -2.61 -1.82 10.72
CA ASP A 343 -3.92 -1.18 10.55
C ASP A 343 -4.01 0.01 11.50
N VAL A 344 -4.53 1.11 10.99
CA VAL A 344 -4.67 2.38 11.69
C VAL A 344 -6.12 2.82 11.54
N GLY A 345 -6.80 3.00 12.66
CA GLY A 345 -8.22 3.27 12.68
C GLY A 345 -8.59 4.31 13.70
N GLU A 346 -9.80 4.84 13.53
CA GLU A 346 -10.45 5.77 14.45
C GLU A 346 -9.60 7.02 14.71
N TRP A 347 -9.91 8.14 14.04
CA TRP A 347 -9.10 9.35 14.15
C TRP A 347 -9.78 10.37 15.05
N PHE A 348 -9.04 10.92 16.02
CA PHE A 348 -9.50 12.00 16.89
C PHE A 348 -8.47 13.13 16.94
N ASN A 349 -8.88 14.33 16.49
CA ASN A 349 -8.01 15.49 16.35
C ASN A 349 -6.68 15.20 15.60
N GLY A 350 -6.75 14.40 14.52
CA GLY A 350 -5.58 14.07 13.70
C GLY A 350 -4.59 13.08 14.32
N LEU A 351 -4.98 12.36 15.38
CA LEU A 351 -4.25 11.20 15.89
C LEU A 351 -5.12 9.95 15.76
N PRO A 352 -4.53 8.80 15.39
CA PRO A 352 -5.23 7.53 15.46
C PRO A 352 -5.45 7.14 16.93
N THR A 353 -6.62 6.58 17.20
CA THR A 353 -7.02 6.06 18.51
C THR A 353 -7.05 4.54 18.53
N SER A 354 -6.81 3.89 17.40
CA SER A 354 -6.58 2.45 17.28
C SER A 354 -5.44 2.17 16.30
N ILE A 355 -4.47 1.35 16.72
CA ILE A 355 -3.34 0.90 15.90
C ILE A 355 -3.11 -0.58 16.19
N SER A 356 -3.08 -1.42 15.16
CA SER A 356 -2.64 -2.80 15.29
C SER A 356 -1.51 -3.10 14.31
N PHE A 357 -0.60 -3.99 14.68
CA PHE A 357 0.45 -4.48 13.79
C PHE A 357 0.59 -5.99 13.94
N SER A 358 1.00 -6.64 12.85
CA SER A 358 1.39 -8.05 12.85
C SER A 358 2.56 -8.30 11.92
N ILE A 359 3.40 -9.26 12.27
CA ILE A 359 4.43 -9.89 11.45
C ILE A 359 4.28 -11.39 11.68
N GLN A 360 4.12 -12.18 10.63
CA GLN A 360 3.91 -13.62 10.68
C GLN A 360 4.87 -14.34 9.75
N ASP A 361 5.31 -15.52 10.19
CA ASP A 361 6.20 -16.42 9.48
C ASP A 361 7.48 -15.73 8.99
N GLN A 362 8.08 -14.86 9.82
CA GLN A 362 9.33 -14.21 9.46
C GLN A 362 10.50 -15.18 9.62
N VAL A 363 11.23 -15.41 8.53
CA VAL A 363 12.48 -16.18 8.52
C VAL A 363 13.58 -15.35 7.87
N MET A 364 14.63 -15.06 8.64
CA MET A 364 15.82 -14.36 8.16
C MET A 364 17.04 -15.26 8.32
N ASN A 365 17.68 -15.61 7.21
CA ASN A 365 18.93 -16.36 7.24
C ASN A 365 20.11 -15.39 7.17
N PHE A 366 20.57 -14.91 8.33
CA PHE A 366 21.79 -14.13 8.41
C PHE A 366 23.01 -15.05 8.41
N GLN A 367 23.95 -14.78 7.50
CA GLN A 367 25.29 -15.33 7.64
C GLN A 367 26.04 -14.51 8.69
N LEU A 368 26.46 -15.15 9.78
CA LEU A 368 27.26 -14.51 10.82
C LEU A 368 28.73 -14.52 10.42
N ASP A 369 29.45 -13.44 10.77
CA ASP A 369 30.88 -13.29 10.50
C ASP A 369 31.75 -14.40 11.14
N HIS A 370 31.24 -15.07 12.17
CA HIS A 370 31.94 -16.15 12.88
C HIS A 370 31.42 -17.54 12.48
N PRO A 371 32.24 -18.36 11.78
CA PRO A 371 31.80 -19.66 11.25
C PRO A 371 31.40 -20.66 12.34
N ALA A 372 31.93 -20.54 13.56
CA ALA A 372 31.53 -21.37 14.70
C ALA A 372 30.13 -21.00 15.24
N GLU A 373 29.76 -19.73 15.19
CA GLU A 373 28.42 -19.25 15.59
C GLU A 373 27.39 -19.58 14.50
N GLN A 374 27.80 -19.49 13.24
CA GLN A 374 26.97 -19.86 12.09
C GLN A 374 26.68 -21.37 12.03
N GLU A 375 27.70 -22.22 12.21
CA GLU A 375 27.53 -23.68 12.29
C GLU A 375 26.65 -24.07 13.48
N PHE A 376 26.73 -23.32 14.58
CA PHE A 376 25.92 -23.52 15.77
C PHE A 376 24.44 -23.13 15.55
N ILE A 377 24.16 -21.93 15.01
CA ILE A 377 22.79 -21.50 14.67
C ILE A 377 22.16 -22.45 13.64
N ALA A 378 22.94 -22.90 12.66
CA ALA A 378 22.50 -23.86 11.66
C ALA A 378 22.20 -25.24 12.28
N LEU A 379 23.02 -25.73 13.21
CA LEU A 379 22.80 -27.00 13.91
C LEU A 379 21.51 -26.98 14.75
N MET A 380 21.19 -25.81 15.34
CA MET A 380 20.00 -25.64 16.17
C MET A 380 18.72 -25.34 15.37
N GLY A 381 18.80 -25.22 14.03
CA GLY A 381 17.64 -24.92 13.17
C GLY A 381 17.04 -23.52 13.36
N LEU A 382 17.71 -22.65 14.13
CA LEU A 382 17.20 -21.33 14.51
C LEU A 382 17.11 -20.38 13.32
N ALA A 383 18.02 -20.51 12.35
CA ALA A 383 18.00 -19.74 11.11
C ALA A 383 16.76 -20.02 10.23
N SER A 384 16.04 -21.13 10.47
CA SER A 384 14.84 -21.51 9.74
C SER A 384 13.57 -21.51 10.60
N THR A 385 13.66 -21.08 11.86
CA THR A 385 12.51 -21.07 12.76
C THR A 385 11.74 -19.77 12.55
N PRO A 386 10.44 -19.80 12.20
CA PRO A 386 9.64 -18.61 11.99
C PRO A 386 9.49 -17.82 13.28
N ILE A 387 9.40 -16.51 13.16
CA ILE A 387 9.09 -15.62 14.27
C ILE A 387 7.84 -14.82 13.94
N ASP A 388 6.90 -14.79 14.89
CA ASP A 388 5.65 -14.04 14.80
C ASP A 388 5.62 -12.96 15.88
N TYR A 389 5.12 -11.79 15.51
CA TYR A 389 4.92 -10.66 16.41
C TYR A 389 3.57 -10.04 16.12
N SER A 390 2.81 -9.68 17.14
CA SER A 390 1.62 -8.86 16.94
C SER A 390 1.36 -7.97 18.13
N GLY A 391 0.54 -6.95 17.96
CA GLY A 391 0.09 -6.11 19.05
C GLY A 391 -0.97 -5.14 18.58
N ALA A 392 -1.83 -4.75 19.50
CA ALA A 392 -2.82 -3.70 19.26
C ALA A 392 -2.81 -2.69 20.41
N ILE A 393 -3.06 -1.43 20.07
CA ILE A 393 -3.21 -0.34 21.03
C ILE A 393 -4.50 0.38 20.64
N TYR A 394 -5.41 0.55 21.57
CA TYR A 394 -6.61 1.33 21.35
C TYR A 394 -6.98 2.19 22.56
N TRP A 395 -7.66 3.30 22.31
CA TRP A 395 -8.18 4.19 23.33
C TRP A 395 -9.69 4.01 23.48
N ASP A 396 -10.12 3.58 24.65
CA ASP A 396 -11.53 3.53 25.03
C ASP A 396 -11.96 4.88 25.60
N ARG A 397 -12.75 5.60 24.81
CA ARG A 397 -13.28 6.93 25.15
C ARG A 397 -14.27 6.91 26.32
N GLU A 398 -15.05 5.85 26.48
CA GLU A 398 -16.04 5.76 27.56
C GLU A 398 -15.39 5.35 28.88
N ALA A 399 -14.42 4.43 28.83
CA ALA A 399 -13.67 4.00 30.00
C ALA A 399 -12.55 4.97 30.40
N GLU A 400 -12.17 5.90 29.52
CA GLU A 400 -10.99 6.76 29.66
C GLU A 400 -9.71 5.93 29.89
N THR A 401 -9.55 4.86 29.10
CA THR A 401 -8.39 3.97 29.15
C THR A 401 -7.69 3.84 27.81
N ILE A 402 -6.37 3.62 27.83
CA ILE A 402 -5.61 3.10 26.70
C ILE A 402 -5.28 1.65 27.01
N GLU A 403 -5.69 0.76 26.13
CA GLU A 403 -5.45 -0.66 26.23
C GLU A 403 -4.36 -1.04 25.21
N ILE A 404 -3.34 -1.74 25.70
CA ILE A 404 -2.39 -2.45 24.86
C ILE A 404 -2.81 -3.91 24.91
N ASP A 405 -3.49 -4.36 23.86
CA ASP A 405 -4.00 -5.71 23.74
C ASP A 405 -2.93 -6.64 23.19
N SER A 406 -2.68 -7.71 23.95
CA SER A 406 -1.76 -8.83 23.69
C SER A 406 -0.62 -8.55 22.69
N MET A 407 0.39 -7.79 23.11
CA MET A 407 1.70 -7.78 22.45
C MET A 407 2.26 -9.20 22.47
N SER A 408 2.21 -9.92 21.35
CA SER A 408 2.64 -11.30 21.22
C SER A 408 4.00 -11.40 20.54
N TYR A 409 4.78 -12.37 20.97
CA TYR A 409 6.02 -12.81 20.37
C TYR A 409 5.99 -14.35 20.37
N THR A 410 6.10 -14.99 19.22
CA THR A 410 6.17 -16.45 19.12
C THR A 410 7.40 -16.81 18.30
N TRP A 411 8.18 -17.79 18.77
CA TRP A 411 9.35 -18.27 18.05
C TRP A 411 9.19 -19.74 17.68
N GLY A 412 8.52 -19.97 16.55
CA GLY A 412 8.10 -21.29 16.09
C GLY A 412 7.52 -22.13 17.23
N ASP A 413 8.00 -23.36 17.35
CA ASP A 413 7.58 -24.28 18.41
C ASP A 413 8.43 -24.17 19.69
N LEU A 414 9.31 -23.18 19.84
CA LEU A 414 10.23 -23.05 20.97
C LEU A 414 9.60 -22.36 22.19
N GLY A 415 8.67 -21.45 21.94
CA GLY A 415 7.96 -20.75 23.00
C GLY A 415 7.27 -19.49 22.50
N SER A 416 6.50 -18.88 23.40
CA SER A 416 5.80 -17.63 23.15
C SER A 416 5.81 -16.71 24.37
N MET A 417 5.62 -15.42 24.13
CA MET A 417 5.44 -14.41 25.16
C MET A 417 4.28 -13.51 24.75
N THR A 418 3.40 -13.17 25.68
CA THR A 418 2.34 -12.18 25.47
C THR A 418 2.36 -11.15 26.59
N ALA A 419 2.11 -9.88 26.27
CA ALA A 419 1.99 -8.81 27.25
C ALA A 419 0.75 -7.96 26.99
N SER A 420 0.03 -7.57 28.03
CA SER A 420 -1.09 -6.63 27.96
C SER A 420 -0.96 -5.58 29.05
N VAL A 421 -1.41 -4.36 28.76
CA VAL A 421 -1.29 -3.21 29.65
C VAL A 421 -2.54 -2.35 29.55
N THR A 422 -3.05 -1.90 30.69
CA THR A 422 -4.17 -0.94 30.76
C THR A 422 -3.68 0.33 31.44
N ILE A 423 -3.80 1.46 30.73
CA ILE A 423 -3.49 2.81 31.22
C ILE A 423 -4.82 3.53 31.47
N ALA A 424 -5.05 4.04 32.67
CA ALA A 424 -6.26 4.80 33.01
C ALA A 424 -6.02 6.32 33.00
N ASN A 425 -7.12 7.06 33.13
CA ASN A 425 -7.21 8.53 33.06
C ASN A 425 -6.82 9.08 31.68
N ALA A 426 -7.00 8.26 30.64
CA ALA A 426 -6.80 8.66 29.26
C ALA A 426 -8.03 9.42 28.76
N THR A 427 -8.11 10.70 29.10
CA THR A 427 -9.22 11.57 28.69
C THR A 427 -9.02 12.13 27.27
N GLU A 428 -10.09 12.69 26.68
CA GLU A 428 -10.02 13.41 25.40
C GLU A 428 -8.95 14.51 25.35
N ALA A 429 -8.63 15.09 26.50
CA ALA A 429 -7.60 16.13 26.62
C ALA A 429 -6.21 15.63 26.15
N LEU A 430 -5.92 14.32 26.19
CA LEU A 430 -4.71 13.73 25.60
C LEU A 430 -4.57 13.96 24.10
N PHE A 431 -5.69 14.20 23.43
CA PHE A 431 -5.74 14.41 21.99
C PHE A 431 -6.04 15.88 21.67
N SER A 432 -5.97 16.79 22.64
CA SER A 432 -6.17 18.22 22.37
C SER A 432 -5.13 18.76 21.38
N TYR A 433 -5.53 19.78 20.62
CA TYR A 433 -4.60 20.58 19.84
C TYR A 433 -3.81 21.56 20.73
N ASP A 434 -4.31 21.87 21.93
CA ASP A 434 -3.59 22.68 22.92
C ASP A 434 -2.55 21.80 23.63
N GLU A 435 -1.27 22.11 23.40
CA GLU A 435 -0.14 21.36 23.95
C GLU A 435 -0.13 21.35 25.50
N ALA A 436 -0.58 22.43 26.14
CA ALA A 436 -0.60 22.52 27.59
C ALA A 436 -1.72 21.65 28.19
N GLU A 437 -2.89 21.60 27.53
CA GLU A 437 -3.96 20.68 27.89
C GLU A 437 -3.54 19.22 27.69
N MET A 438 -2.96 18.90 26.54
CA MET A 438 -2.41 17.56 26.23
C MET A 438 -1.37 17.12 27.26
N LEU A 439 -0.38 17.96 27.55
CA LEU A 439 0.65 17.65 28.54
C LEU A 439 0.05 17.49 29.95
N GLY A 440 -0.93 18.33 30.31
CA GLY A 440 -1.64 18.24 31.57
C GLY A 440 -2.42 16.93 31.73
N ALA A 441 -3.01 16.42 30.65
CA ALA A 441 -3.67 15.11 30.62
C ALA A 441 -2.64 13.96 30.65
N ALA A 442 -1.54 14.07 29.91
CA ALA A 442 -0.49 13.05 29.88
C ALA A 442 0.14 12.80 31.26
N LEU A 443 0.29 13.85 32.08
CA LEU A 443 0.77 13.75 33.46
C LEU A 443 -0.20 13.06 34.42
N GLN A 444 -1.48 12.93 34.04
CA GLN A 444 -2.51 12.25 34.84
C GLN A 444 -2.65 10.76 34.50
N LEU A 445 -2.00 10.31 33.43
CA LEU A 445 -1.98 8.90 33.05
C LEU A 445 -1.42 8.04 34.19
N GLY A 446 -2.08 6.91 34.42
CA GLY A 446 -1.66 5.92 35.40
C GLY A 446 -1.76 4.51 34.85
N LEU A 447 -0.89 3.64 35.31
CA LEU A 447 -0.95 2.21 35.04
C LEU A 447 -2.02 1.58 35.95
N ALA A 448 -3.09 1.04 35.36
CA ALA A 448 -4.15 0.36 36.08
C ALA A 448 -3.85 -1.13 36.25
N SER A 449 -3.40 -1.78 35.17
CA SER A 449 -3.02 -3.20 35.19
C SER A 449 -2.00 -3.56 34.13
N PHE A 450 -1.28 -4.65 34.36
CA PHE A 450 -0.43 -5.30 33.37
C PHE A 450 -0.50 -6.82 33.55
N MET A 451 -0.29 -7.55 32.46
CA MET A 451 -0.11 -9.00 32.48
C MET A 451 0.95 -9.36 31.46
N THR A 452 1.92 -10.18 31.85
CA THR A 452 2.82 -10.87 30.94
C THR A 452 2.70 -12.37 31.13
N GLU A 453 2.78 -13.09 30.03
CA GLU A 453 2.76 -14.54 30.01
C GLU A 453 3.89 -15.02 29.11
N ALA A 454 4.64 -16.02 29.56
CA ALA A 454 5.69 -16.68 28.79
C ALA A 454 5.50 -18.19 28.84
N THR A 455 5.56 -18.82 27.67
CA THR A 455 5.46 -20.27 27.51
C THR A 455 6.78 -20.80 26.97
N ASP A 456 7.40 -21.75 27.67
CA ASP A 456 8.60 -22.47 27.25
C ASP A 456 8.22 -23.88 26.80
N THR A 457 8.39 -24.14 25.50
CA THR A 457 8.22 -25.47 24.88
C THR A 457 9.56 -26.07 24.42
N GLY A 458 10.68 -25.38 24.66
CA GLY A 458 12.03 -25.82 24.27
C GLY A 458 13.07 -24.70 24.16
N PHE A 459 12.67 -23.42 24.23
CA PHE A 459 13.58 -22.28 24.18
C PHE A 459 14.62 -22.29 25.30
N ILE A 460 14.25 -22.65 26.53
CA ILE A 460 15.21 -22.64 27.64
C ILE A 460 16.20 -23.80 27.52
N ASP A 461 15.77 -24.94 26.96
CA ASP A 461 16.67 -26.06 26.67
C ASP A 461 17.73 -25.65 25.63
N LEU A 462 17.33 -24.91 24.60
CA LEU A 462 18.23 -24.31 23.62
C LEU A 462 19.28 -23.42 24.29
N VAL A 463 18.86 -22.44 25.09
CA VAL A 463 19.77 -21.52 25.81
C VAL A 463 20.72 -22.29 26.72
N ALA A 464 20.22 -23.30 27.43
CA ALA A 464 20.99 -24.14 28.33
C ALA A 464 22.03 -25.00 27.58
N GLU A 465 21.71 -25.48 26.38
CA GLU A 465 22.66 -26.17 25.50
C GLU A 465 23.78 -25.23 25.05
N VAL A 466 23.46 -24.00 24.64
CA VAL A 466 24.47 -22.98 24.28
C VAL A 466 25.39 -22.67 25.46
N ALA A 467 24.82 -22.34 26.62
CA ALA A 467 25.56 -21.93 27.80
C ALA A 467 26.46 -23.04 28.34
N GLY A 468 26.03 -24.31 28.22
CA GLY A 468 26.77 -25.48 28.69
C GLY A 468 27.79 -26.03 27.71
N TYR A 469 27.75 -25.63 26.44
CA TYR A 469 28.53 -26.25 25.36
C TYR A 469 30.04 -26.22 25.62
N ALA A 470 30.57 -25.06 26.01
CA ALA A 470 32.01 -24.90 26.27
C ALA A 470 32.50 -25.70 27.50
N ASP A 471 31.62 -25.92 28.47
CA ASP A 471 31.91 -26.58 29.75
C ASP A 471 31.53 -28.06 29.77
N GLY A 472 30.93 -28.59 28.68
CA GLY A 472 30.51 -29.98 28.55
C GLY A 472 29.38 -30.38 29.51
N LEU A 473 28.57 -29.42 29.95
CA LEU A 473 27.45 -29.66 30.85
C LEU A 473 26.27 -30.29 30.10
N SER A 474 25.50 -31.14 30.79
CA SER A 474 24.19 -31.55 30.26
C SER A 474 23.19 -30.40 30.33
N VAL A 475 22.18 -30.37 29.45
CA VAL A 475 21.11 -29.36 29.43
C VAL A 475 20.50 -29.13 30.82
N ARG A 476 20.23 -30.21 31.57
CA ARG A 476 19.70 -30.13 32.94
C ARG A 476 20.66 -29.47 33.92
N GLU A 477 21.96 -29.74 33.81
CA GLU A 477 22.97 -29.08 34.65
C GLU A 477 23.08 -27.59 34.31
N SER A 478 23.05 -27.24 33.02
CA SER A 478 23.01 -25.85 32.55
C SER A 478 21.76 -25.11 33.02
N ARG A 479 20.56 -25.71 32.92
CA ARG A 479 19.31 -25.11 33.46
C ARG A 479 19.41 -24.87 34.97
N THR A 480 19.98 -25.82 35.70
CA THR A 480 20.21 -25.68 37.14
C THR A 480 21.15 -24.50 37.43
N GLN A 481 22.20 -24.34 36.62
CA GLN A 481 23.14 -23.23 36.76
C GLN A 481 22.50 -21.88 36.40
N LEU A 482 21.75 -21.81 35.30
CA LEU A 482 21.01 -20.60 34.90
C LEU A 482 20.00 -20.18 35.96
N ALA A 483 19.21 -21.12 36.48
CA ALA A 483 18.25 -20.84 37.55
C ALA A 483 18.93 -20.40 38.86
N LYS A 484 20.11 -20.96 39.15
CA LYS A 484 20.91 -20.53 40.31
C LYS A 484 21.41 -19.10 40.12
N THR A 485 21.97 -18.76 38.96
CA THR A 485 22.38 -17.38 38.63
C THR A 485 21.20 -16.43 38.74
N ALA A 486 20.06 -16.77 38.14
CA ALA A 486 18.84 -15.95 38.23
C ALA A 486 18.38 -15.76 39.69
N SER A 487 18.42 -16.82 40.50
CA SER A 487 18.10 -16.72 41.93
C SER A 487 19.08 -15.84 42.70
N GLU A 488 20.37 -15.83 42.34
CA GLU A 488 21.39 -14.97 42.97
C GLU A 488 21.18 -13.50 42.55
N ASP A 489 20.90 -13.24 41.27
CA ASP A 489 20.68 -11.89 40.75
C ASP A 489 19.35 -11.28 41.26
N LEU A 490 18.33 -12.11 41.48
CA LEU A 490 17.02 -11.71 42.00
C LEU A 490 16.97 -11.64 43.54
N THR A 491 18.06 -11.96 44.25
CA THR A 491 18.06 -11.82 45.72
C THR A 491 18.01 -10.35 46.13
N THR A 492 16.87 -9.96 46.68
CA THR A 492 16.69 -8.68 47.38
C THR A 492 16.71 -8.92 48.89
N ASP A 493 17.01 -7.88 49.67
CA ASP A 493 16.92 -7.94 51.14
C ASP A 493 15.47 -8.08 51.67
N ALA A 494 14.46 -8.09 50.78
CA ALA A 494 13.05 -8.20 51.12
C ALA A 494 12.51 -9.64 50.91
N PRO A 495 12.11 -10.35 51.99
CA PRO A 495 11.61 -11.73 51.90
C PRO A 495 10.36 -11.90 51.03
N GLU A 496 9.52 -10.87 50.94
CA GLU A 496 8.28 -10.86 50.14
C GLU A 496 8.58 -10.90 48.64
N LEU A 497 9.62 -10.18 48.19
CA LEU A 497 10.12 -10.24 46.81
C LEU A 497 10.69 -11.61 46.48
N GLN A 498 11.38 -12.25 47.43
CA GLN A 498 11.95 -13.58 47.21
C GLN A 498 10.87 -14.64 46.92
N ALA A 499 9.71 -14.55 47.60
CA ALA A 499 8.59 -15.45 47.33
C ALA A 499 7.93 -15.21 45.97
N LEU A 500 7.86 -13.95 45.51
CA LEU A 500 7.33 -13.58 44.20
C LEU A 500 8.20 -14.10 43.04
N TRP A 501 9.51 -14.23 43.24
CA TRP A 501 10.45 -14.68 42.20
C TRP A 501 10.58 -16.21 42.08
N GLN A 502 10.16 -16.98 43.08
CA GLN A 502 10.30 -18.43 43.05
C GLN A 502 9.69 -19.09 41.80
N PRO A 503 8.49 -18.70 41.31
CA PRO A 503 7.95 -19.29 40.10
C PRO A 503 8.76 -18.97 38.84
N VAL A 504 9.47 -17.84 38.78
CA VAL A 504 10.41 -17.52 37.69
C VAL A 504 11.59 -18.47 37.71
N VAL A 505 12.17 -18.72 38.90
CA VAL A 505 13.25 -19.71 39.06
C VAL A 505 12.76 -21.10 38.65
N ASP A 506 11.55 -21.49 39.05
CA ASP A 506 10.97 -22.79 38.70
C ASP A 506 10.74 -22.90 37.19
N PHE A 507 10.30 -21.83 36.52
CA PHE A 507 10.14 -21.76 35.06
C PHE A 507 11.47 -21.97 34.34
N ILE A 508 12.55 -21.33 34.79
CA ILE A 508 13.90 -21.56 34.22
C ILE A 508 14.33 -23.03 34.40
N GLN A 509 14.03 -23.63 35.55
CA GLN A 509 14.42 -25.02 35.83
C GLN A 509 13.60 -26.06 35.07
N THR A 510 12.30 -25.83 34.89
CA THR A 510 11.34 -26.88 34.48
C THR A 510 10.56 -26.56 33.21
N GLY A 511 10.60 -25.32 32.73
CA GLY A 511 9.77 -24.84 31.63
C GLY A 511 8.32 -24.62 32.07
N GLY A 512 7.39 -24.61 31.12
CA GLY A 512 5.97 -24.46 31.39
C GLY A 512 5.39 -23.14 30.91
N ARG A 513 4.45 -22.60 31.67
CA ARG A 513 3.73 -21.34 31.44
C ARG A 513 3.87 -20.47 32.67
N LEU A 514 4.62 -19.39 32.54
CA LEU A 514 4.83 -18.35 33.54
C LEU A 514 3.88 -17.19 33.29
N VAL A 515 3.06 -16.81 34.27
CA VAL A 515 2.19 -15.63 34.21
C VAL A 515 2.57 -14.68 35.33
N VAL A 516 2.84 -13.43 34.97
CA VAL A 516 3.03 -12.29 35.89
C VAL A 516 1.88 -11.33 35.64
N GLU A 517 1.02 -11.10 36.63
CA GLU A 517 -0.03 -10.09 36.53
C GLU A 517 0.07 -9.11 37.70
N GLY A 518 -0.27 -7.85 37.44
CA GLY A 518 -0.29 -6.79 38.44
C GLY A 518 -1.48 -5.87 38.24
N ARG A 519 -2.10 -5.45 39.34
CA ARG A 519 -3.18 -4.43 39.36
C ARG A 519 -2.83 -3.35 40.37
N ALA A 520 -3.17 -2.09 40.09
CA ALA A 520 -2.94 -1.01 41.05
C ALA A 520 -3.71 -1.30 42.36
N ALA A 521 -3.03 -1.18 43.51
CA ALA A 521 -3.58 -1.54 44.82
C ALA A 521 -4.60 -0.53 45.40
N GLY A 522 -4.72 0.66 44.79
CA GLY A 522 -5.65 1.73 45.18
C GLY A 522 -6.86 1.87 44.26
N GLU A 523 -7.73 2.85 44.53
CA GLU A 523 -8.82 3.20 43.59
C GLU A 523 -8.23 3.88 42.34
N GLY A 524 -8.39 3.25 41.18
CA GLY A 524 -7.99 3.80 39.88
C GLY A 524 -6.70 3.20 39.34
N ALA A 525 -5.60 3.96 39.40
CA ALA A 525 -4.32 3.61 38.79
C ALA A 525 -3.12 4.19 39.56
N ALA A 526 -1.96 3.56 39.42
CA ALA A 526 -0.70 4.08 39.95
C ALA A 526 -0.04 4.99 38.90
N GLY A 527 0.44 6.16 39.30
CA GLY A 527 1.09 7.09 38.35
C GLY A 527 2.27 6.43 37.64
N LEU A 528 2.45 6.70 36.34
CA LEU A 528 3.49 6.05 35.50
C LEU A 528 4.91 6.20 36.06
N SER A 529 5.19 7.27 36.82
CA SER A 529 6.48 7.47 37.49
C SER A 529 6.81 6.38 38.52
N THR A 530 5.82 5.65 39.02
CA THR A 530 6.00 4.54 39.96
C THR A 530 6.80 3.39 39.36
N PHE A 531 6.73 3.20 38.03
CA PHE A 531 7.52 2.17 37.35
C PHE A 531 9.02 2.48 37.35
N MET A 532 9.39 3.77 37.26
CA MET A 532 10.79 4.20 37.39
C MET A 532 11.37 3.94 38.79
N LEU A 533 10.51 3.77 39.80
CA LEU A 533 10.94 3.41 41.15
C LEU A 533 11.31 1.93 41.26
N MET A 534 10.91 1.06 40.33
CA MET A 534 11.20 -0.38 40.42
C MET A 534 12.71 -0.68 40.48
N GLU A 535 13.54 0.08 39.77
CA GLU A 535 15.01 -0.09 39.78
C GLU A 535 15.66 0.43 41.06
N THR A 536 15.09 1.48 41.67
CA THR A 536 15.73 2.23 42.77
C THR A 536 15.15 1.94 44.15
N ASP A 537 13.87 1.58 44.23
CA ASP A 537 13.14 1.20 45.43
C ASP A 537 12.00 0.22 45.07
N PRO A 538 12.32 -1.08 44.85
CA PRO A 538 11.34 -2.10 44.46
C PRO A 538 10.25 -2.34 45.53
N GLY A 539 10.48 -1.93 46.78
CA GLY A 539 9.48 -2.02 47.85
C GLY A 539 8.29 -1.10 47.60
N GLN A 540 8.53 0.15 47.18
CA GLN A 540 7.46 1.10 46.84
C GLN A 540 6.64 0.65 45.63
N PHE A 541 7.27 -0.06 44.68
CA PHE A 541 6.56 -0.64 43.55
C PHE A 541 5.55 -1.71 44.01
N LEU A 542 5.93 -2.58 44.95
CA LEU A 542 5.02 -3.58 45.53
C LEU A 542 3.91 -2.98 46.40
N GLU A 543 4.11 -1.81 47.01
CA GLU A 543 3.03 -1.12 47.71
C GLU A 543 1.99 -0.52 46.74
N ALA A 544 2.41 -0.21 45.52
CA ALA A 544 1.55 0.39 44.50
C ALA A 544 0.75 -0.63 43.69
N PHE A 545 1.21 -1.89 43.64
CA PHE A 545 0.61 -2.95 42.82
C PHE A 545 0.40 -4.25 43.59
N ASP A 546 -0.79 -4.82 43.47
CA ASP A 546 -1.07 -6.21 43.81
C ASP A 546 -0.54 -7.11 42.69
N ILE A 547 0.59 -7.77 42.94
CA ILE A 547 1.29 -8.61 41.95
C ILE A 547 1.14 -10.10 42.30
N SER A 548 0.87 -10.91 41.28
CA SER A 548 0.98 -12.37 41.37
C SER A 548 1.84 -12.94 40.26
N VAL A 549 2.68 -13.89 40.63
CA VAL A 549 3.52 -14.66 39.71
C VAL A 549 3.14 -16.12 39.86
N THR A 550 2.86 -16.80 38.75
CA THR A 550 2.51 -18.22 38.74
C THR A 550 3.28 -18.95 37.66
N ASN A 551 3.74 -20.16 37.96
CA ASN A 551 4.30 -21.08 36.97
C ASN A 551 3.43 -22.35 36.97
N SER A 552 3.07 -22.83 35.79
CA SER A 552 2.22 -24.01 35.59
C SER A 552 2.71 -24.84 34.40
N PRO A 553 2.40 -26.14 34.32
CA PRO A 553 2.69 -26.93 33.12
C PRO A 553 1.97 -26.35 31.90
N VAL A 554 2.57 -26.46 30.71
CA VAL A 554 1.87 -26.13 29.46
C VAL A 554 0.62 -27.03 29.34
N PRO A 555 -0.58 -26.49 29.06
CA PRO A 555 -1.76 -27.31 28.82
C PRO A 555 -1.49 -28.31 27.68
N GLU A 556 -1.75 -29.61 27.88
CA GLU A 556 -1.73 -30.56 26.75
C GLU A 556 -2.87 -30.16 25.79
N GLU A 557 -2.54 -29.79 24.56
CA GLU A 557 -3.55 -29.59 23.50
C GLU A 557 -4.33 -30.90 23.31
N GLY A 558 -5.66 -30.82 23.47
CA GLY A 558 -6.59 -31.95 23.42
C GLY A 558 -7.23 -32.16 22.06
#